data_AF-A0A1F4V544-F1
#
_entry.id   AF-A0A1F4V544-F1
#
_cell.length_a   1.000
_cell.length_b   1.000
_cell.length_c   1.000
_cell.angle_alpha   90.00
_cell.angle_beta   90.00
_cell.angle_gamma   90.00
#
_symmetry.space_group_name_H-M   'P 1'
#
loop_
_entity.id
_entity.type
_entity.pdbx_description
1 polymer ?
#
loop_
_entity_poly.entity_id
_entity_poly.type
_entity_poly.pdbx_seq_one_letter_code
_entity_poly.pdbx_strand_id
1 'polypeptide(L)'
;MVIPQTLVTSDATEVEEFRAKLRGNMVVKPLAKHIVKDGNKVRAVFTSRISPASSIDLTLLASSPAIFQEEIERAFDIRTVVLEDKVFSMSIQQIGSKAGDVDYRYGPAGELVFKKHELPADLSWKCVELVKGFGLRFSAMDFILAKDGTYYFLESNPCGAWLFVQRGCGYEISKVIAEVLSC
;
A
#
# COMPACT_ATOMS: atom_id res chain seq x y z
N MET A 1 3.35 14.95 -2.52
CA MET A 1 3.50 13.75 -1.66
C MET A 1 4.83 13.11 -2.02
N VAL A 2 5.49 12.42 -1.09
CA VAL A 2 6.69 11.64 -1.41
C VAL A 2 6.25 10.24 -1.83
N ILE A 3 6.88 9.68 -2.86
CA ILE A 3 6.65 8.31 -3.31
C ILE A 3 7.98 7.55 -3.24
N PRO A 4 7.98 6.23 -2.96
CA PRO A 4 9.20 5.43 -3.09
C PRO A 4 9.69 5.44 -4.53
N GLN A 5 10.99 5.28 -4.75
CA GLN A 5 11.48 5.04 -6.11
C GLN A 5 10.76 3.83 -6.70
N THR A 6 10.22 3.96 -7.91
CA THR A 6 9.33 2.96 -8.50
C THR A 6 9.70 2.75 -9.96
N LEU A 7 9.75 1.48 -10.38
CA LEU A 7 9.95 1.03 -11.75
C LEU A 7 8.79 0.11 -12.13
N VAL A 8 8.09 0.41 -13.22
CA VAL A 8 7.11 -0.49 -13.83
C VAL A 8 7.69 -0.92 -15.16
N THR A 9 8.02 -2.21 -15.29
CA THR A 9 8.72 -2.68 -16.48
C THR A 9 8.40 -4.14 -16.81
N SER A 10 8.65 -4.47 -18.07
CA SER A 10 8.71 -5.83 -18.61
C SER A 10 10.15 -6.23 -18.99
N ASP A 11 11.13 -5.34 -18.82
CA ASP A 11 12.52 -5.52 -19.22
C ASP A 11 13.38 -5.95 -18.01
N ALA A 12 14.05 -7.09 -18.13
CA ALA A 12 14.89 -7.64 -17.07
C ALA A 12 16.15 -6.78 -16.80
N THR A 13 16.70 -6.12 -17.81
CA THR A 13 17.88 -5.26 -17.66
C THR A 13 17.56 -4.05 -16.80
N GLU A 14 16.41 -3.40 -17.02
CA GLU A 14 15.97 -2.28 -16.19
C GLU A 14 15.79 -2.68 -14.71
N VAL A 15 15.31 -3.89 -14.45
CA VAL A 15 15.15 -4.41 -13.09
C VAL A 15 16.50 -4.54 -12.38
N GLU A 16 17.52 -5.10 -13.04
CA GLU A 16 18.84 -5.26 -12.44
C GLU A 16 19.54 -3.91 -12.23
N GLU A 17 19.42 -2.96 -13.16
CA GLU A 17 19.93 -1.59 -12.99
C GLU A 17 19.26 -0.87 -11.82
N PHE A 18 17.94 -0.98 -11.72
CA PHE A 18 17.17 -0.40 -10.63
C PHE A 18 17.50 -1.04 -9.29
N ARG A 19 17.68 -2.35 -9.26
CA ARG A 19 18.13 -3.10 -8.07
C ARG A 19 19.52 -2.63 -7.62
N ALA A 20 20.46 -2.45 -8.55
CA ALA A 20 21.80 -1.96 -8.24
C ALA A 20 21.74 -0.53 -7.65
N LYS A 21 20.92 0.35 -8.24
CA LYS A 21 20.69 1.71 -7.74
C LYS A 21 20.16 1.72 -6.29
N LEU A 22 19.28 0.78 -5.95
CA LEU A 22 18.70 0.63 -4.61
C LEU A 22 19.56 -0.21 -3.64
N ARG A 23 20.76 -0.63 -4.06
CA ARG A 23 21.64 -1.53 -3.28
C ARG A 23 20.92 -2.80 -2.82
N GLY A 24 19.99 -3.28 -3.65
CA GLY A 24 19.19 -4.48 -3.40
C GLY A 24 17.94 -4.29 -2.52
N ASN A 25 17.70 -3.12 -1.92
CA ASN A 25 16.52 -2.86 -1.08
C ASN A 25 15.28 -2.62 -1.94
N MET A 26 14.66 -3.71 -2.38
CA MET A 26 13.58 -3.68 -3.37
C MET A 26 12.47 -4.67 -3.02
N VAL A 27 11.24 -4.25 -3.28
CA VAL A 27 10.05 -5.11 -3.28
C VAL A 27 9.48 -5.24 -4.69
N VAL A 28 8.74 -6.31 -4.92
CA VAL A 28 7.95 -6.52 -6.15
C VAL A 28 6.48 -6.65 -5.84
N LYS A 29 5.64 -6.06 -6.68
CA LYS A 29 4.18 -6.08 -6.61
C LYS A 29 3.58 -6.47 -7.96
N PRO A 30 2.47 -7.22 -7.98
CA PRO A 30 1.74 -7.45 -9.22
C PRO A 30 1.12 -6.15 -9.72
N LEU A 31 1.10 -5.94 -11.04
CA LEU A 31 0.51 -4.74 -11.65
C LEU A 31 -1.03 -4.71 -11.55
N ALA A 32 -1.70 -5.87 -11.54
CA ALA A 32 -3.16 -5.94 -11.55
C ALA A 32 -3.74 -7.06 -10.68
N LYS A 33 -3.58 -8.33 -11.11
CA LYS A 33 -4.18 -9.47 -10.42
C LYS A 33 -3.28 -9.94 -9.29
N HIS A 34 -3.74 -9.77 -8.07
CA HIS A 34 -3.12 -10.35 -6.88
C HIS A 34 -3.63 -11.77 -6.58
N ILE A 35 -4.59 -12.31 -7.34
CA ILE A 35 -5.12 -13.67 -7.13
C ILE A 35 -4.71 -14.57 -8.28
N VAL A 36 -4.02 -15.66 -7.96
CA VAL A 36 -3.54 -16.67 -8.91
C VAL A 36 -4.17 -18.02 -8.58
N LYS A 37 -4.66 -18.72 -9.60
CA LYS A 37 -5.13 -20.10 -9.47
C LYS A 37 -3.96 -21.04 -9.74
N ASP A 38 -3.65 -21.86 -8.76
CA ASP A 38 -2.58 -22.87 -8.78
C ASP A 38 -3.23 -24.25 -8.59
N GLY A 39 -3.63 -24.86 -9.71
CA GLY A 39 -4.47 -26.07 -9.71
C GLY A 39 -5.81 -25.84 -9.03
N ASN A 40 -6.07 -26.57 -7.94
CA ASN A 40 -7.27 -26.42 -7.11
C ASN A 40 -7.11 -25.38 -5.98
N LYS A 41 -5.95 -24.73 -5.87
CA LYS A 41 -5.68 -23.72 -4.85
C LYS A 41 -5.82 -22.32 -5.44
N VAL A 42 -6.33 -21.40 -4.64
CA VAL A 42 -6.33 -19.97 -4.93
C VAL A 42 -5.32 -19.31 -4.00
N ARG A 43 -4.35 -18.59 -4.57
CA ARG A 43 -3.29 -17.92 -3.82
C ARG A 43 -3.40 -16.42 -4.03
N ALA A 44 -3.15 -15.66 -2.96
CA ALA A 44 -2.94 -14.23 -3.05
C ALA A 44 -1.44 -13.93 -3.12
N VAL A 45 -1.06 -13.05 -4.04
CA VAL A 45 0.30 -12.52 -4.23
C VAL A 45 0.26 -11.05 -3.82
N PHE A 46 0.93 -10.73 -2.73
CA PHE A 46 1.08 -9.37 -2.23
C PHE A 46 2.52 -8.88 -2.44
N THR A 47 2.83 -7.73 -1.87
CA THR A 47 4.17 -7.12 -1.94
C THR A 47 5.20 -8.09 -1.39
N SER A 48 6.17 -8.50 -2.19
CA SER A 48 7.18 -9.48 -1.78
C SER A 48 8.56 -8.83 -1.77
N ARG A 49 9.33 -9.08 -0.71
CA ARG A 49 10.72 -8.63 -0.60
C ARG A 49 11.60 -9.40 -1.58
N ILE A 50 12.42 -8.68 -2.33
CA ILE A 50 13.52 -9.27 -3.11
C ILE A 50 14.77 -9.16 -2.25
N SER A 51 15.30 -10.29 -1.80
CA SER A 51 16.51 -10.29 -0.97
C SER A 51 17.70 -9.73 -1.78
N PRO A 52 18.52 -8.83 -1.21
CA PRO A 52 19.74 -8.36 -1.87
C PRO A 52 20.68 -9.51 -2.27
N ALA A 53 20.65 -10.63 -1.53
CA ALA A 53 21.54 -11.76 -1.74
C ALA A 53 21.00 -12.84 -2.71
N SER A 54 19.72 -12.79 -3.10
CA SER A 54 19.12 -13.81 -3.97
C SER A 54 19.26 -13.48 -5.45
N SER A 55 19.46 -14.48 -6.30
CA SER A 55 19.17 -14.32 -7.73
C SER A 55 17.65 -14.14 -7.93
N ILE A 56 17.27 -13.42 -8.98
CA ILE A 56 15.86 -13.24 -9.36
C ILE A 56 15.66 -13.95 -10.69
N ASP A 57 14.61 -14.76 -10.79
CA ASP A 57 14.18 -15.31 -12.07
C ASP A 57 13.26 -14.32 -12.78
N LEU A 58 13.78 -13.68 -13.82
CA LEU A 58 13.06 -12.69 -14.63
C LEU A 58 12.61 -13.25 -15.98
N THR A 59 12.71 -14.56 -16.21
CA THR A 59 12.42 -15.19 -17.52
C THR A 59 11.00 -14.94 -18.01
N LEU A 60 10.03 -14.81 -17.10
CA LEU A 60 8.62 -14.58 -17.42
C LEU A 60 8.19 -13.10 -17.34
N LEU A 61 9.10 -12.18 -17.01
CA LEU A 61 8.77 -10.76 -16.81
C LEU A 61 8.18 -10.11 -18.08
N ALA A 62 8.70 -10.47 -19.25
CA ALA A 62 8.19 -9.98 -20.53
C ALA A 62 6.70 -10.28 -20.75
N SER A 63 6.21 -11.41 -20.21
CA SER A 63 4.81 -11.85 -20.31
C SER A 63 3.95 -11.38 -19.14
N SER A 64 4.56 -10.89 -18.06
CA SER A 64 3.86 -10.43 -16.87
C SER A 64 4.64 -9.25 -16.24
N PRO A 65 4.49 -8.04 -16.80
CA PRO A 65 5.12 -6.84 -16.26
C PRO A 65 4.78 -6.64 -14.79
N ALA A 66 5.72 -6.12 -14.02
CA ALA A 66 5.57 -5.98 -12.57
C ALA A 66 5.97 -4.57 -12.11
N ILE A 67 5.57 -4.24 -10.88
CA ILE A 67 6.00 -3.03 -10.20
C ILE A 67 7.13 -3.40 -9.26
N PHE A 68 8.31 -2.85 -9.49
CA PHE A 68 9.45 -2.89 -8.59
C PHE A 68 9.52 -1.57 -7.84
N GLN A 69 9.71 -1.61 -6.54
CA GLN A 69 9.68 -0.41 -5.71
C GLN A 69 10.74 -0.50 -4.62
N GLU A 70 11.31 0.65 -4.24
CA GLU A 70 12.19 0.77 -3.08
C GLU A 70 11.52 0.21 -1.82
N GLU A 71 12.24 -0.65 -1.10
CA GLU A 71 11.78 -1.12 0.20
C GLU A 71 12.00 -0.03 1.26
N ILE A 72 10.92 0.43 1.88
CA ILE A 72 10.97 1.44 2.93
C ILE A 72 11.08 0.77 4.30
N GLU A 73 12.06 1.20 5.10
CA GLU A 73 12.13 0.85 6.52
C GLU A 73 10.98 1.50 7.30
N ARG A 74 9.86 0.79 7.35
CA ARG A 74 8.61 1.27 7.94
C ARG A 74 8.61 1.19 9.47
N ALA A 75 8.02 2.21 10.09
CA ALA A 75 7.51 2.16 11.45
C ALA A 75 6.14 1.45 11.47
N PHE A 76 5.24 1.81 10.57
CA PHE A 76 3.93 1.16 10.36
C PHE A 76 3.31 1.58 9.02
N ASP A 77 2.33 0.80 8.56
CA ASP A 77 1.48 1.17 7.43
C ASP A 77 0.35 2.09 7.90
N ILE A 78 -0.21 2.88 6.98
CA ILE A 78 -1.37 3.71 7.24
C ILE A 78 -2.39 3.50 6.13
N ARG A 79 -3.62 3.14 6.52
CA ARG A 79 -4.79 3.14 5.65
C ARG A 79 -5.53 4.45 5.83
N THR A 80 -5.66 5.23 4.77
CA THR A 80 -6.37 6.51 4.76
C THR A 80 -7.57 6.44 3.85
N VAL A 81 -8.75 6.77 4.36
CA VAL A 81 -9.98 6.89 3.58
C VAL A 81 -10.27 8.37 3.41
N VAL A 82 -10.35 8.81 2.16
CA VAL A 82 -10.80 10.14 1.77
C VAL A 82 -12.23 10.01 1.26
N LEU A 83 -13.12 10.86 1.75
CA LEU A 83 -14.50 10.95 1.30
C LEU A 83 -14.91 12.42 1.31
N GLU A 84 -15.16 12.96 0.12
CA GLU A 84 -15.25 14.41 -0.11
C GLU A 84 -14.01 15.14 0.41
N ASP A 85 -14.19 15.98 1.43
CA ASP A 85 -13.16 16.76 2.12
C ASP A 85 -12.74 16.13 3.46
N LYS A 86 -13.32 14.98 3.84
CA LYS A 86 -13.03 14.29 5.10
C LYS A 86 -11.96 13.23 4.89
N VAL A 87 -11.02 13.17 5.84
CA VAL A 87 -9.89 12.23 5.85
C VAL A 87 -9.92 11.41 7.13
N PHE A 88 -9.95 10.08 7.01
CA PHE A 88 -9.94 9.13 8.12
C PHE A 88 -8.73 8.22 7.98
N SER A 89 -7.80 8.25 8.94
CA SER A 89 -6.58 7.43 8.82
C SER A 89 -6.40 6.50 10.01
N MET A 90 -5.88 5.31 9.72
CA MET A 90 -5.58 4.29 10.71
C MET A 90 -4.17 3.76 10.48
N SER A 91 -3.35 3.80 11.52
CA SER A 91 -2.06 3.11 11.52
C SER A 91 -2.28 1.61 11.74
N ILE A 92 -1.51 0.79 11.03
CA ILE A 92 -1.52 -0.66 11.10
C ILE A 92 -0.11 -1.12 11.44
N GLN A 93 0.06 -1.68 12.64
CA GLN A 93 1.34 -2.18 13.12
C GLN A 93 1.27 -3.70 13.24
N GLN A 94 2.17 -4.41 12.56
CA GLN A 94 2.42 -5.83 12.80
C GLN A 94 3.25 -6.00 14.08
N ILE A 95 2.80 -6.89 14.96
CA ILE A 95 3.52 -7.32 16.15
C ILE A 95 3.83 -8.82 16.05
N GLY A 96 4.60 -9.36 16.98
CA GLY A 96 4.82 -10.80 17.10
C GLY A 96 5.62 -11.40 15.93
N SER A 97 5.12 -12.52 15.40
CA SER A 97 5.87 -13.43 14.52
C SER A 97 6.21 -12.86 13.14
N LYS A 98 5.45 -11.85 12.69
CA LYS A 98 5.61 -11.16 11.40
C LYS A 98 5.97 -9.69 11.53
N ALA A 99 6.44 -9.27 12.71
CA ALA A 99 6.96 -7.92 12.88
C ALA A 99 8.10 -7.65 11.88
N GLY A 100 7.98 -6.58 11.09
CA GLY A 100 8.98 -6.19 10.08
C GLY A 100 8.84 -6.87 8.71
N ASP A 101 7.74 -7.59 8.45
CA ASP A 101 7.40 -7.98 7.08
C ASP A 101 7.17 -6.72 6.21
N VAL A 102 7.17 -6.86 4.87
CA VAL A 102 6.97 -5.73 3.94
C VAL A 102 5.50 -5.44 3.64
N ASP A 103 4.60 -6.32 4.07
CA ASP A 103 3.18 -6.21 3.84
C ASP A 103 2.40 -6.72 5.06
N TYR A 104 1.53 -5.87 5.63
CA TYR A 104 0.80 -6.23 6.84
C TYR A 104 -0.16 -7.40 6.66
N ARG A 105 -0.49 -7.75 5.41
CA ARG A 105 -1.38 -8.86 5.06
C ARG A 105 -0.72 -10.23 5.26
N TYR A 106 0.60 -10.27 5.42
CA TYR A 106 1.28 -11.50 5.82
C TYR A 106 1.26 -11.67 7.33
N GLY A 107 0.69 -12.78 7.80
CA GLY A 107 0.65 -13.12 9.22
C GLY A 107 -0.77 -13.22 9.77
N PRO A 108 -0.91 -13.64 11.04
CA PRO A 108 -2.20 -13.80 11.66
C PRO A 108 -2.84 -12.45 11.96
N ALA A 109 -4.14 -12.31 11.68
CA ALA A 109 -4.87 -11.06 11.94
C ALA A 109 -4.85 -10.63 13.42
N GLY A 110 -4.68 -11.58 14.35
CA GLY A 110 -4.53 -11.31 15.79
C GLY A 110 -3.21 -10.64 16.18
N GLU A 111 -2.25 -10.53 15.26
CA GLU A 111 -0.97 -9.85 15.45
C GLU A 111 -0.93 -8.46 14.77
N LEU A 112 -2.10 -7.88 14.48
CA LEU A 112 -2.23 -6.51 13.96
C LEU A 112 -2.78 -5.58 15.05
N VAL A 113 -2.08 -4.48 15.28
CA VAL A 113 -2.53 -3.40 16.16
C VAL A 113 -3.00 -2.24 15.31
N PHE A 114 -4.27 -1.86 15.50
CA PHE A 114 -4.90 -0.74 14.81
C PHE A 114 -5.07 0.45 15.75
N LYS A 115 -4.72 1.64 15.28
CA LYS A 115 -4.92 2.89 16.03
C LYS A 115 -5.34 4.01 15.09
N LYS A 116 -6.14 4.96 15.59
CA LYS A 116 -6.40 6.21 14.90
C LYS A 116 -5.08 6.90 14.60
N HIS A 117 -4.99 7.47 13.42
CA HIS A 117 -3.83 8.23 12.99
C HIS A 117 -4.28 9.55 12.38
N GLU A 118 -3.57 10.62 12.70
CA GLU A 118 -3.81 11.94 12.12
C GLU A 118 -2.65 12.24 11.18
N LEU A 119 -2.94 12.33 9.88
CA LEU A 119 -1.94 12.75 8.91
C LEU A 119 -1.62 14.24 9.13
N PRO A 120 -0.39 14.68 8.82
CA PRO A 120 -0.06 16.10 8.72
C PRO A 120 -1.10 16.86 7.88
N ALA A 121 -1.41 18.10 8.27
CA ALA A 121 -2.46 18.89 7.64
C ALA A 121 -2.22 19.10 6.14
N ASP A 122 -0.96 19.34 5.75
CA ASP A 122 -0.57 19.50 4.36
C ASP A 122 -0.77 18.20 3.55
N LEU A 123 -0.51 17.05 4.17
CA LEU A 123 -0.69 15.74 3.55
C LEU A 123 -2.17 15.41 3.41
N SER A 124 -2.99 15.66 4.44
CA SER A 124 -4.44 15.51 4.38
C SER A 124 -5.05 16.35 3.25
N TRP A 125 -4.62 17.62 3.12
CA TRP A 125 -5.05 18.49 2.03
C TRP A 125 -4.64 17.95 0.66
N LYS A 126 -3.39 17.49 0.50
CA LYS A 126 -2.92 16.86 -0.75
C LYS A 126 -3.74 15.62 -1.11
N CYS A 127 -4.17 14.82 -0.12
CA CYS A 127 -5.01 13.63 -0.36
C CYS A 127 -6.38 14.03 -0.92
N VAL A 128 -7.02 15.04 -0.34
CA VAL A 128 -8.31 15.57 -0.83
C VAL A 128 -8.18 16.11 -2.25
N GLU A 129 -7.16 16.92 -2.52
CA GLU A 129 -6.93 17.47 -3.86
C GLU A 129 -6.63 16.39 -4.90
N LEU A 130 -5.92 15.32 -4.52
CA LEU A 130 -5.68 14.19 -5.42
C LEU A 130 -6.98 13.47 -5.80
N VAL A 131 -7.86 13.21 -4.83
CA VAL A 131 -9.17 12.57 -5.08
C VAL A 131 -10.04 13.43 -5.99
N LYS A 132 -10.12 14.74 -5.69
CA LYS A 132 -10.85 15.71 -6.52
C LYS A 132 -10.26 15.82 -7.93
N GLY A 133 -8.93 15.85 -8.05
CA GLY A 133 -8.23 15.93 -9.34
C GLY A 133 -8.51 14.75 -10.26
N PHE A 134 -8.81 13.57 -9.69
CA PHE A 134 -9.27 12.40 -10.46
C PHE A 134 -10.78 12.37 -10.72
N GLY A 135 -11.53 13.40 -10.32
CA GLY A 135 -12.99 13.42 -10.42
C GLY A 135 -13.68 12.40 -9.51
N LEU A 136 -12.99 11.94 -8.47
CA LEU A 136 -13.50 10.98 -7.50
C LEU A 136 -14.08 11.73 -6.29
N ARG A 137 -15.04 11.10 -5.61
CA ARG A 137 -15.56 11.54 -4.30
C ARG A 137 -15.00 10.70 -3.16
N PHE A 138 -14.40 9.55 -3.46
CA PHE A 138 -13.90 8.58 -2.50
C PHE A 138 -12.59 7.97 -3.02
N SER A 139 -11.66 7.73 -2.10
CA SER A 139 -10.54 6.83 -2.32
C SER A 139 -10.03 6.27 -1.00
N ALA A 140 -9.59 5.02 -1.01
CA ALA A 140 -8.80 4.46 0.08
C ALA A 140 -7.33 4.39 -0.35
N MET A 141 -6.50 5.16 0.34
CA MET A 141 -5.09 5.34 0.07
C MET A 141 -4.24 4.58 1.07
N ASP A 142 -3.09 4.11 0.61
CA ASP A 142 -2.12 3.43 1.44
C ASP A 142 -0.83 4.26 1.54
N PHE A 143 -0.34 4.39 2.76
CA PHE A 143 0.92 5.04 3.07
C PHE A 143 1.80 4.15 3.93
N ILE A 144 3.09 4.44 3.95
CA ILE A 144 4.03 4.00 4.97
C ILE A 144 4.50 5.23 5.75
N LEU A 145 4.50 5.13 7.08
CA LEU A 145 5.36 5.99 7.89
C LEU A 145 6.71 5.30 8.05
N ALA A 146 7.76 5.89 7.51
CA ALA A 146 9.13 5.40 7.67
C ALA A 146 9.66 5.69 9.08
N LYS A 147 10.68 4.95 9.51
CA LYS A 147 11.34 5.16 10.82
C LYS A 147 12.01 6.54 10.96
N ASP A 148 12.34 7.18 9.84
CA ASP A 148 12.87 8.55 9.80
C ASP A 148 11.76 9.63 9.90
N GLY A 149 10.50 9.24 9.97
CA GLY A 149 9.34 10.13 10.05
C GLY A 149 8.74 10.54 8.71
N THR A 150 9.29 10.07 7.59
CA THR A 150 8.79 10.39 6.25
C THR A 150 7.52 9.60 5.93
N TYR A 151 6.52 10.28 5.38
CA TYR A 151 5.30 9.66 4.84
C TYR A 151 5.48 9.34 3.36
N TYR A 152 5.45 8.05 3.02
CA TYR A 152 5.49 7.57 1.64
C TYR A 152 4.09 7.19 1.17
N PHE A 153 3.61 7.85 0.12
CA PHE A 153 2.38 7.48 -0.58
C PHE A 153 2.65 6.26 -1.47
N LEU A 154 1.84 5.21 -1.33
CA LEU A 154 1.99 3.96 -2.10
C LEU A 154 1.00 3.88 -3.25
N GLU A 155 -0.30 3.98 -2.95
CA GLU A 155 -1.36 3.85 -3.94
C GLU A 155 -2.65 4.52 -3.49
N SER A 156 -3.54 4.76 -4.45
CA SER A 156 -4.90 5.28 -4.25
C SER A 156 -5.89 4.33 -4.91
N ASN A 157 -6.71 3.66 -4.09
CA ASN A 157 -7.70 2.69 -4.54
C ASN A 157 -9.11 3.28 -4.51
N PRO A 158 -9.71 3.59 -5.68
CA PRO A 158 -11.03 4.23 -5.78
C PRO A 158 -12.20 3.35 -5.31
N CYS A 159 -11.99 2.04 -5.15
CA CYS A 159 -12.97 1.10 -4.62
C CYS A 159 -12.41 0.30 -3.42
N GLY A 160 -11.45 0.88 -2.71
CA GLY A 160 -10.72 0.16 -1.67
C GLY A 160 -11.55 -0.11 -0.42
N ALA A 161 -11.27 -1.24 0.24
CA ALA A 161 -11.90 -1.59 1.50
C ALA A 161 -11.66 -0.52 2.59
N TRP A 162 -12.72 -0.11 3.27
CA TRP A 162 -12.70 0.92 4.32
C TRP A 162 -13.33 0.46 5.63
N LEU A 163 -14.15 -0.60 5.62
CA LEU A 163 -14.92 -1.04 6.78
C LEU A 163 -14.04 -1.42 7.98
N PHE A 164 -12.85 -1.98 7.73
CA PHE A 164 -11.92 -2.33 8.79
C PHE A 164 -11.27 -1.10 9.46
N VAL A 165 -11.15 0.03 8.75
CA VAL A 165 -10.74 1.33 9.33
C VAL A 165 -11.81 1.81 10.31
N GLN A 166 -13.08 1.76 9.91
CA GLN A 166 -14.20 2.09 10.79
C GLN A 166 -14.26 1.17 12.01
N ARG A 167 -14.18 -0.15 11.83
CA ARG A 167 -14.26 -1.11 12.95
C ARG A 167 -13.05 -1.02 13.88
N GLY A 168 -11.84 -0.86 13.33
CA GLY A 168 -10.60 -0.82 14.09
C GLY A 168 -10.41 0.49 14.87
N CYS A 169 -11.03 1.58 14.42
CA CYS A 169 -10.83 2.90 15.02
C CYS A 169 -12.11 3.60 15.50
N GLY A 170 -13.30 3.04 15.29
CA GLY A 170 -14.57 3.65 15.67
C GLY A 170 -14.90 4.92 14.88
N TYR A 171 -14.50 5.01 13.61
CA TYR A 171 -14.93 6.09 12.70
C TYR A 171 -16.35 5.84 12.19
N GLU A 172 -17.12 6.91 11.92
CA GLU A 172 -18.46 6.81 11.32
C GLU A 172 -18.42 6.88 9.78
N ILE A 173 -17.49 6.21 9.11
CA ILE A 173 -17.29 6.29 7.64
C ILE A 173 -18.58 5.93 6.89
N SER A 174 -19.29 4.87 7.31
CA SER A 174 -20.55 4.44 6.68
C SER A 174 -21.64 5.51 6.71
N LYS A 175 -21.70 6.30 7.79
CA LYS A 175 -22.66 7.40 7.94
C LYS A 175 -22.34 8.52 6.95
N VAL A 176 -21.06 8.90 6.85
CA VAL A 176 -20.63 9.91 5.89
C VAL A 176 -20.89 9.46 4.46
N ILE A 177 -20.67 8.18 4.13
CA ILE A 177 -21.01 7.65 2.79
C ILE A 177 -22.51 7.81 2.52
N ALA A 178 -23.37 7.47 3.47
CA ALA A 178 -24.82 7.62 3.32
C ALA A 178 -25.24 9.08 3.12
N GLU A 179 -24.66 10.01 3.89
CA GLU A 179 -24.88 11.46 3.74
C GLU A 179 -24.51 11.92 2.32
N VAL A 180 -23.31 11.56 1.86
CA VAL A 180 -22.75 11.93 0.54
C VAL A 180 -23.60 11.42 -0.64
N LEU A 181 -24.22 10.25 -0.49
CA LEU A 181 -25.07 9.63 -1.52
C LEU A 181 -26.53 10.10 -1.48
N SER A 182 -26.95 10.76 -0.40
CA SER A 182 -28.32 11.26 -0.22
C SER A 182 -28.50 12.71 -0.69
N CYS A 183 -27.41 13.37 -1.11
CA CYS A 183 -27.40 14.73 -1.66
C CYS A 183 -27.63 14.77 -3.17
#